data_AF-D9SES9-F1
#
_entry.id   AF-D9SES9-F1
#
_cell.length_a   1.000
_cell.length_b   1.000
_cell.length_c   1.000
_cell.angle_alpha   90.00
_cell.angle_beta   90.00
_cell.angle_gamma   90.00
#
_symmetry.space_group_name_H-M   'P 1'
#
loop_
_entity.id
_entity.type
_entity.pdbx_description
1 polymer ?
#
loop_
_entity_poly.entity_id
_entity_poly.type
_entity_poly.pdbx_seq_one_letter_code
_entity_poly.pdbx_strand_id
1 'polypeptide(L)'
;MQSKIQRSFIFMVVAMAHREVSISSVSELGDILRAVRKESGLTQRDAAALCNVSLPFLNGLEQGKSTAQIGKVLSVCSRFGIDVRLRLPGDTT
;
A
#
# COMPACT_ATOMS: atom_id res chain seq x y z
N MET A 1 -28.68 -6.06 -10.64
CA MET A 1 -27.80 -6.66 -9.60
C MET A 1 -26.33 -6.26 -9.80
N GLN A 2 -26.06 -4.99 -10.13
CA GLN A 2 -24.71 -4.44 -10.40
C GLN A 2 -24.43 -3.15 -9.59
N SER A 3 -25.30 -2.78 -8.64
CA SER A 3 -25.29 -1.45 -8.01
C SER A 3 -24.80 -1.40 -6.55
N LYS A 4 -24.44 -2.55 -5.95
CA LYS A 4 -23.90 -2.58 -4.56
C LYS A 4 -22.38 -2.50 -4.50
N ILE A 5 -21.68 -2.97 -5.54
CA ILE A 5 -20.20 -2.99 -5.60
C ILE A 5 -19.64 -1.59 -5.93
N GLN A 6 -20.30 -0.81 -6.78
CA GLN A 6 -19.90 0.58 -7.06
C GLN A 6 -20.12 1.53 -5.87
N ARG A 7 -21.11 1.25 -5.00
CA ARG A 7 -21.40 2.06 -3.80
C ARG A 7 -20.37 1.84 -2.68
N SER A 8 -19.82 0.63 -2.55
CA SER A 8 -18.77 0.33 -1.56
C SER A 8 -17.42 0.98 -1.94
N PHE A 9 -17.14 1.12 -3.23
CA PHE A 9 -15.87 1.69 -3.71
C PHE A 9 -15.84 3.22 -3.58
N ILE A 10 -16.94 3.91 -3.92
CA ILE A 10 -17.05 5.38 -3.82
C ILE A 10 -17.21 5.86 -2.37
N PHE A 11 -17.90 5.11 -1.50
CA PHE A 11 -18.10 5.49 -0.10
C PHE A 11 -16.80 5.40 0.73
N MET A 12 -15.83 4.55 0.34
CA MET A 12 -14.57 4.37 1.05
C MET A 12 -13.47 5.34 0.60
N VAL A 13 -13.45 5.75 -0.67
CA VAL A 13 -12.57 6.83 -1.18
C VAL A 13 -12.80 8.15 -0.41
N VAL A 14 -14.01 8.38 0.09
CA VAL A 14 -14.36 9.57 0.90
C VAL A 14 -13.93 9.42 2.38
N ALA A 15 -13.88 8.21 2.95
CA ALA A 15 -13.53 7.99 4.36
C ALA A 15 -12.01 8.05 4.64
N MET A 16 -11.18 7.82 3.61
CA MET A 16 -9.71 7.91 3.65
C MET A 16 -9.18 9.23 3.06
N ALA A 17 -10.05 10.23 2.93
CA ALA A 17 -9.67 11.55 2.47
C ALA A 17 -8.72 12.21 3.50
N HIS A 18 -7.42 12.20 3.18
CA HIS A 18 -6.34 12.99 3.81
C HIS A 18 -5.76 12.49 5.15
N ARG A 19 -5.18 11.29 5.20
CA ARG A 19 -4.15 10.99 6.21
C ARG A 19 -2.81 10.72 5.55
N GLU A 20 -1.97 11.74 5.46
CA GLU A 20 -0.53 11.53 5.28
C GLU A 20 -0.01 10.80 6.52
N VAL A 21 0.66 9.68 6.32
CA VAL A 21 1.26 8.89 7.40
C VAL A 21 2.77 8.94 7.22
N SER A 22 3.46 9.54 8.19
CA SER A 22 4.92 9.47 8.25
C SER A 22 5.35 8.10 8.76
N ILE A 23 6.19 7.41 8.00
CA ILE A 23 6.83 6.17 8.43
C ILE A 23 8.30 6.41 8.76
N SER A 24 8.81 5.70 9.77
CA SER A 24 10.22 5.76 10.19
C SER A 24 10.97 4.44 9.98
N SER A 25 10.25 3.37 9.60
CA SER A 25 10.80 2.02 9.47
C SER A 25 10.15 1.21 8.34
N VAL A 26 10.85 0.16 7.89
CA VAL A 26 10.32 -0.80 6.90
C VAL A 26 9.19 -1.64 7.47
N SER A 27 9.19 -1.89 8.79
CA SER A 27 8.10 -2.59 9.48
C SER A 27 6.80 -1.79 9.43
N GLU A 28 6.84 -0.48 9.71
CA GLU A 28 5.66 0.39 9.58
C GLU A 28 5.11 0.39 8.16
N LEU A 29 5.98 0.43 7.14
CA LEU A 29 5.55 0.31 5.75
C LEU A 29 4.84 -1.02 5.48
N GLY A 30 5.41 -2.13 5.97
CA GLY A 30 4.84 -3.47 5.83
C GLY A 30 3.45 -3.58 6.46
N ASP A 31 3.28 -3.02 7.66
CA ASP A 31 2.00 -3.01 8.39
C ASP A 31 0.92 -2.21 7.65
N ILE A 32 1.27 -1.04 7.11
CA ILE A 32 0.35 -0.22 6.29
C ILE A 32 -0.07 -0.98 5.03
N LEU A 33 0.88 -1.57 4.29
CA LEU A 33 0.58 -2.35 3.09
C LEU A 33 -0.33 -3.56 3.40
N ARG A 34 -0.08 -4.23 4.53
CA ARG A 34 -0.91 -5.35 5.00
C ARG A 34 -2.33 -4.89 5.36
N ALA A 35 -2.47 -3.73 6.00
CA ALA A 35 -3.77 -3.15 6.32
C ALA A 35 -4.57 -2.83 5.05
N VAL A 36 -3.96 -2.10 4.11
CA VAL A 36 -4.58 -1.76 2.82
C VAL A 36 -5.01 -3.01 2.05
N ARG A 37 -4.17 -4.06 2.03
CA ARG A 37 -4.55 -5.34 1.41
C ARG A 37 -5.77 -5.97 2.07
N LYS A 38 -5.80 -6.03 3.40
CA LYS A 38 -6.91 -6.64 4.16
C LYS A 38 -8.21 -5.86 3.98
N GLU A 39 -8.14 -4.53 4.00
CA GLU A 39 -9.29 -3.65 3.74
C GLU A 39 -9.81 -3.80 2.32
N SER A 40 -8.93 -4.08 1.37
CA SER A 40 -9.29 -4.43 -0.02
C SER A 40 -9.89 -5.84 -0.16
N GLY A 41 -9.98 -6.63 0.91
CA GLY A 41 -10.51 -7.99 0.90
C GLY A 41 -9.63 -9.00 0.16
N LEU A 42 -8.35 -8.68 -0.08
CA LEU A 42 -7.44 -9.50 -0.86
C LEU A 42 -6.65 -10.50 -0.01
N THR A 43 -6.51 -11.73 -0.47
CA THR A 43 -5.50 -12.64 0.07
C THR A 43 -4.10 -12.18 -0.34
N GLN A 44 -3.05 -12.65 0.33
CA GLN A 44 -1.67 -12.37 -0.10
C GLN A 44 -1.40 -12.92 -1.52
N ARG A 45 -2.03 -14.02 -1.92
CA ARG A 45 -1.88 -14.58 -3.26
C ARG A 45 -2.49 -13.67 -4.32
N ASP A 46 -3.71 -13.19 -4.09
CA ASP A 46 -4.41 -12.30 -5.02
C ASP A 46 -3.68 -10.97 -5.16
N ALA A 47 -3.23 -10.39 -4.04
CA ALA A 47 -2.47 -9.16 -4.03
C ALA A 47 -1.10 -9.31 -4.70
N ALA A 48 -0.41 -10.44 -4.51
CA ALA A 48 0.86 -10.69 -5.18
C ALA A 48 0.69 -10.75 -6.71
N ALA A 49 -0.37 -11.42 -7.18
CA ALA A 49 -0.72 -11.45 -8.60
C ALA A 49 -1.08 -10.05 -9.14
N LEU A 50 -1.93 -9.30 -8.42
CA LEU A 50 -2.32 -7.93 -8.77
C LEU A 50 -1.12 -6.99 -8.90
N CYS A 51 -0.16 -7.11 -7.98
CA CYS A 51 1.04 -6.28 -7.95
C CYS A 51 2.17 -6.79 -8.84
N ASN A 52 1.97 -7.92 -9.54
CA ASN A 52 2.99 -8.58 -10.37
C ASN A 52 4.29 -8.88 -9.58
N VAL A 53 4.14 -9.46 -8.37
CA VAL A 53 5.25 -9.89 -7.50
C VAL A 53 5.04 -11.32 -7.03
N SER A 54 6.11 -11.96 -6.54
CA SER A 54 5.97 -13.30 -5.97
C SER A 54 5.30 -13.25 -4.59
N LEU A 55 4.55 -14.29 -4.24
CA LEU A 55 3.95 -14.43 -2.91
C LEU A 55 4.99 -14.31 -1.76
N PRO A 56 6.18 -14.94 -1.84
CA PRO A 56 7.21 -14.75 -0.82
C PRO A 56 7.73 -13.31 -0.73
N PHE A 57 7.75 -12.57 -1.85
CA PHE A 57 8.12 -11.17 -1.83
C PHE A 57 7.08 -10.35 -1.07
N LEU A 58 5.80 -10.47 -1.42
CA LEU A 58 4.74 -9.70 -0.75
C LEU A 58 4.66 -10.06 0.75
N ASN A 59 4.77 -11.35 1.09
CA ASN A 59 4.79 -11.78 2.48
C ASN A 59 5.99 -11.20 3.25
N GLY A 60 7.19 -11.24 2.68
CA GLY A 60 8.37 -10.64 3.31
C GLY A 60 8.24 -9.12 3.46
N LEU A 61 7.69 -8.44 2.45
CA LEU A 61 7.44 -7.01 2.49
C LEU A 61 6.46 -6.64 3.61
N GLU A 62 5.33 -7.33 3.73
CA GLU A 62 4.35 -7.14 4.81
C GLU A 62 4.90 -7.49 6.20
N GLN A 63 5.97 -8.26 6.28
CA GLN A 63 6.70 -8.57 7.52
C GLN A 63 7.84 -7.58 7.81
N GLY A 64 8.03 -6.55 6.98
CA GLY A 64 9.06 -5.53 7.18
C GLY A 64 10.46 -5.94 6.72
N LYS A 65 10.59 -6.83 5.72
CA LYS A 65 11.90 -7.27 5.19
C LYS A 65 12.72 -6.07 4.68
N SER A 66 13.80 -5.74 5.39
CA SER A 66 14.71 -4.63 5.08
C SER A 66 15.39 -4.74 3.70
N THR A 67 15.49 -5.96 3.16
CA THR A 67 16.09 -6.26 1.85
C THR A 67 15.07 -6.33 0.71
N ALA A 68 13.82 -5.88 0.92
CA ALA A 68 12.84 -5.78 -0.15
C ALA A 68 13.33 -4.81 -1.24
N GLN A 69 13.31 -5.25 -2.50
CA GLN A 69 13.77 -4.43 -3.63
C GLN A 69 12.86 -3.20 -3.80
N ILE A 70 13.43 -2.00 -3.64
CA ILE A 70 12.68 -0.73 -3.60
C ILE A 70 11.78 -0.52 -4.83
N GLY A 71 12.23 -0.89 -6.03
CA GLY A 71 11.41 -0.76 -7.25
C GLY A 71 10.10 -1.56 -7.19
N LYS A 72 10.14 -2.77 -6.59
CA LYS A 72 8.94 -3.59 -6.40
C LYS A 72 8.06 -3.04 -5.28
N VAL A 73 8.65 -2.46 -4.24
CA VAL A 73 7.92 -1.81 -3.15
C VAL A 73 7.11 -0.63 -3.70
N LEU A 74 7.73 0.25 -4.49
CA LEU A 74 7.03 1.38 -5.12
C LEU A 74 5.90 0.91 -6.06
N SER A 75 6.13 -0.18 -6.81
CA SER A 75 5.09 -0.80 -7.65
C SER A 75 3.91 -1.30 -6.82
N VAL A 76 4.15 -1.96 -5.68
CA VAL A 76 3.10 -2.40 -4.76
C VAL A 76 2.32 -1.21 -4.20
N CYS A 77 3.01 -0.16 -3.72
CA CYS A 77 2.36 1.06 -3.24
C CYS A 77 1.43 1.65 -4.30
N SER A 78 1.92 1.83 -5.53
CA SER A 78 1.12 2.36 -6.64
C SER A 78 -0.10 1.50 -6.96
N ARG A 79 0.06 0.16 -6.98
CA ARG A 79 -1.04 -0.79 -7.24
C ARG A 79 -2.10 -0.79 -6.15
N PHE A 80 -1.72 -0.45 -4.93
CA PHE A 80 -2.62 -0.29 -3.78
C PHE A 80 -3.20 1.13 -3.68
N GLY A 81 -2.88 2.03 -4.62
CA GLY A 81 -3.36 3.41 -4.59
C GLY A 81 -2.66 4.31 -3.56
N ILE A 82 -1.48 3.90 -3.08
CA ILE A 82 -0.68 4.67 -2.12
C ILE A 82 0.26 5.60 -2.90
N ASP A 83 0.12 6.90 -2.66
CA ASP A 83 1.01 7.94 -3.17
C ASP A 83 2.23 8.10 -2.26
N VAL A 84 3.43 7.87 -2.78
CA VAL A 84 4.68 7.98 -2.03
C VAL A 84 5.30 9.36 -2.29
N ARG A 85 5.37 10.19 -1.25
CA ARG A 85 5.90 11.56 -1.34
C ARG A 85 7.22 11.70 -0.63
N LEU A 86 8.08 12.57 -1.17
CA LEU A 86 9.32 12.98 -0.54
C LEU A 86 9.14 14.40 0.01
N ARG A 87 9.41 14.60 1.30
CA ARG A 87 9.57 15.93 1.87
C ARG A 87 11.04 16.32 1.74
N LEU A 88 11.33 17.23 0.81
CA LEU A 88 12.67 17.77 0.65
C LEU A 88 12.99 18.72 1.82
N PRO A 89 14.26 18.84 2.24
CA PRO A 89 14.69 19.93 3.12
C PRO A 89 14.25 21.27 2.52
N GLY A 90 13.71 22.18 3.33
CA GLY A 90 13.44 23.54 2.88
C GLY A 90 14.74 24.30 2.71
N ASP A 91 14.83 25.16 1.68
CA ASP A 91 15.90 26.16 1.59
C ASP A 91 15.83 26.99 2.86
N THR A 92 16.76 26.75 3.78
CA THR A 92 16.96 27.63 4.93
C THR A 92 17.52 28.91 4.33
N THR A 93 16.61 29.83 3.97
CA THR A 93 16.99 31.20 3.62
C THR A 93 17.25 31.97 4.91
#